data_AF-A0A928J400-F1
#
_entry.id   AF-A0A928J400-F1
#
_cell.length_a   1.000
_cell.length_b   1.000
_cell.length_c   1.000
_cell.angle_alpha   90.00
_cell.angle_beta   90.00
_cell.angle_gamma   90.00
#
_symmetry.space_group_name_H-M   'P 1'
#
loop_
_entity.id
_entity.type
_entity.pdbx_description
1 polymer ?
#
loop_
_entity_poly.entity_id
_entity_poly.type
_entity_poly.pdbx_seq_one_letter_code
_entity_poly.pdbx_strand_id
1 'polypeptide(L)'
;ALPISASLRQRYPHIPIIGMEPALLPALSVSKNPRILVLATAATLREEKFALLRKKCEKNATVMALSAPGIVRLVEAGLADSPEMDAYLRTLLAPLPAAPDAVVLGCTHFPFARAALRRVLGNVPLFDGAAGTARELRRRLSKESSLAPQGTVGGVTLTASAPRSLPLFLRLYEK
;
A
#
# COMPACT_ATOMS: atom_id res chain seq x y z
N ALA A 1 17.21 -15.75 -10.86
CA ALA A 1 17.45 -14.32 -11.14
C ALA A 1 17.29 -13.53 -9.84
N LEU A 2 18.13 -12.53 -9.58
CA LEU A 2 17.95 -11.65 -8.42
C LEU A 2 16.63 -10.87 -8.56
N PRO A 3 15.90 -10.60 -7.47
CA PRO A 3 14.76 -9.69 -7.50
C PRO A 3 15.18 -8.34 -8.10
N ILE A 4 14.29 -7.68 -8.86
CA ILE A 4 14.59 -6.40 -9.53
C ILE A 4 15.22 -5.39 -8.58
N SER A 5 14.70 -5.27 -7.35
CA SER A 5 15.23 -4.38 -6.33
C SER A 5 16.67 -4.70 -5.91
N ALA A 6 17.06 -5.97 -5.89
CA ALA A 6 18.43 -6.39 -5.56
C ALA A 6 19.38 -6.07 -6.73
N SER A 7 18.96 -6.32 -7.97
CA SER A 7 19.73 -5.95 -9.17
C SER A 7 19.95 -4.43 -9.26
N LEU A 8 18.92 -3.62 -8.99
CA LEU A 8 19.05 -2.17 -8.98
C LEU A 8 20.02 -1.68 -7.90
N ARG A 9 19.98 -2.26 -6.69
CA ARG A 9 20.90 -1.90 -5.60
C ARG A 9 22.34 -2.24 -5.91
N GLN A 10 22.59 -3.36 -6.58
CA GLN A 10 23.93 -3.74 -7.03
C GLN A 10 24.44 -2.78 -8.11
N ARG A 11 23.57 -2.37 -9.04
CA ARG A 11 23.92 -1.47 -10.13
C ARG A 11 24.13 -0.02 -9.68
N TYR A 12 23.39 0.43 -8.68
CA TYR A 12 23.42 1.81 -8.17
C TYR A 12 23.71 1.84 -6.68
N PRO A 13 24.93 1.47 -6.24
CA PRO A 13 25.26 1.34 -4.81
C PRO A 13 25.22 2.67 -4.05
N HIS A 14 25.33 3.80 -4.75
CA HIS A 14 25.32 5.15 -4.17
C HIS A 14 23.93 5.79 -4.14
N ILE A 15 22.89 5.12 -4.65
CA ILE A 15 21.52 5.64 -4.67
C ILE A 15 20.67 4.80 -3.70
N PRO A 16 20.00 5.42 -2.70
CA PRO A 16 19.16 4.69 -1.76
C PRO A 16 17.90 4.15 -2.45
N ILE A 17 17.92 2.87 -2.83
CA ILE A 17 16.78 2.19 -3.45
C ILE A 17 15.92 1.50 -2.37
N ILE A 18 14.65 1.91 -2.26
CA ILE A 18 13.71 1.39 -1.27
C ILE A 18 12.57 0.68 -2.00
N GLY A 19 12.40 -0.60 -1.68
CA GLY A 19 11.23 -1.36 -2.12
C GLY A 19 10.06 -1.10 -1.18
N MET A 20 8.85 -1.06 -1.73
CA MET A 20 7.63 -1.03 -0.95
C MET A 20 7.10 -2.46 -0.79
N GLU A 21 6.63 -2.78 0.41
CA GLU A 21 5.95 -4.03 0.72
C GLU A 21 4.61 -3.70 1.41
N PRO A 22 3.61 -4.60 1.33
CA PRO A 22 2.37 -4.43 2.08
C PRO A 22 2.67 -4.21 3.58
N ALA A 23 1.96 -3.28 4.20
CA ALA A 23 2.18 -2.85 5.59
C ALA A 23 1.67 -3.87 6.64
N LEU A 24 2.03 -5.15 6.46
CA LEU A 24 1.71 -6.26 7.35
C LEU A 24 2.39 -6.12 8.72
N LEU A 25 3.68 -5.75 8.77
CA LEU A 25 4.40 -5.64 10.04
C LEU A 25 3.80 -4.58 10.98
N PRO A 26 3.47 -3.34 10.52
CA PRO A 26 2.73 -2.39 11.35
C PRO A 26 1.36 -2.91 11.80
N ALA A 27 0.65 -3.67 10.95
CA ALA A 27 -0.67 -4.18 11.29
C ALA A 27 -0.65 -5.22 12.44
N LEU A 28 0.50 -5.84 12.73
CA LEU A 28 0.65 -6.74 13.88
C LEU A 28 0.48 -6.03 15.23
N SER A 29 0.71 -4.71 15.30
CA SER A 29 0.71 -4.00 16.59
C SER A 29 -0.69 -3.69 17.12
N VAL A 30 -1.76 -4.03 16.40
CA VAL A 30 -3.12 -3.67 16.80
C VAL A 30 -3.66 -4.54 17.95
N SER A 31 -3.16 -5.76 18.11
CA SER A 31 -3.51 -6.66 19.22
C SER A 31 -2.52 -7.83 19.34
N LYS A 32 -2.71 -8.72 20.34
CA LYS A 32 -1.82 -9.87 20.60
C LYS A 32 -1.89 -10.96 19.52
N ASN A 33 -3.00 -11.05 18.78
CA ASN A 33 -3.18 -12.01 17.68
C ASN A 33 -4.25 -11.50 16.70
N PRO A 34 -3.97 -10.45 15.92
CA PRO A 34 -4.97 -9.80 15.10
C PRO A 34 -5.33 -10.63 13.88
N ARG A 35 -6.59 -10.49 13.44
CA ARG A 35 -7.06 -10.95 12.14
C ARG A 35 -6.82 -9.83 11.13
N ILE A 36 -5.79 -9.99 10.32
CA ILE A 36 -5.36 -8.98 9.35
C ILE A 36 -5.92 -9.35 7.98
N LEU A 37 -6.73 -8.48 7.40
CA LEU A 37 -7.14 -8.56 6.01
C LEU A 37 -6.14 -7.81 5.12
N VAL A 38 -5.49 -8.51 4.20
CA VAL A 38 -4.66 -7.89 3.15
C VAL A 38 -5.49 -7.78 1.88
N LEU A 39 -5.81 -6.56 1.49
CA LEU A 39 -6.35 -6.25 0.17
C LEU A 39 -5.18 -5.95 -0.75
N ALA A 40 -4.99 -6.72 -1.82
CA ALA A 40 -3.96 -6.43 -2.83
C ALA A 40 -4.40 -6.84 -4.24
N THR A 41 -3.51 -6.66 -5.23
CA THR A 41 -3.74 -7.21 -6.57
C THR A 41 -3.38 -8.69 -6.62
N ALA A 42 -3.98 -9.44 -7.55
CA ALA A 42 -3.61 -10.84 -7.77
C ALA A 42 -2.12 -11.02 -8.11
N ALA A 43 -1.49 -10.03 -8.75
CA ALA A 43 -0.05 -10.04 -9.01
C ALA A 43 0.73 -10.04 -7.69
N THR A 44 0.46 -9.09 -6.79
CA THR A 44 1.10 -8.99 -5.47
C THR A 44 0.91 -10.26 -4.64
N LEU A 45 -0.30 -10.82 -4.62
CA LEU A 45 -0.60 -12.01 -3.82
C LEU A 45 0.13 -13.27 -4.29
N ARG A 46 0.57 -13.33 -5.55
CA ARG A 46 1.38 -14.42 -6.10
C ARG A 46 2.88 -14.26 -5.88
N GLU A 47 3.35 -13.11 -5.40
CA GLU A 47 4.77 -12.86 -5.23
C GLU A 47 5.36 -13.68 -4.07
N GLU A 48 6.51 -14.33 -4.30
CA GLU A 48 7.22 -15.11 -3.28
C GLU A 48 7.56 -14.28 -2.04
N LYS A 49 7.99 -13.03 -2.24
CA LYS A 49 8.26 -12.08 -1.14
C LYS A 49 7.02 -11.84 -0.26
N PHE A 50 5.82 -11.79 -0.85
CA PHE A 50 4.59 -11.64 -0.08
C PHE A 50 4.29 -12.90 0.72
N ALA A 51 4.46 -14.08 0.12
CA ALA A 51 4.29 -15.36 0.82
C ALA A 51 5.26 -15.50 2.02
N LEU A 52 6.53 -15.11 1.84
CA LEU A 52 7.53 -15.11 2.91
C LEU A 52 7.18 -14.12 4.04
N LEU A 53 6.74 -12.91 3.68
CA LEU A 53 6.31 -11.90 4.66
C LEU A 53 5.07 -12.38 5.44
N ARG A 54 4.07 -12.89 4.72
CA ARG A 54 2.85 -13.47 5.30
C ARG A 54 3.17 -14.59 6.28
N LYS A 55 3.99 -15.57 5.88
CA LYS A 55 4.41 -16.69 6.73
C LYS A 55 5.10 -16.24 8.02
N LYS A 56 5.88 -15.15 7.96
CA LYS A 56 6.49 -14.54 9.16
C LYS A 56 5.44 -13.93 10.09
N CYS A 57 4.46 -13.23 9.52
CA CYS A 57 3.39 -12.57 10.27
C CYS A 57 2.39 -13.56 10.89
N GLU A 58 2.12 -14.68 10.21
CA GLU A 58 1.20 -15.74 10.67
C GLU A 58 1.64 -16.44 11.97
N LYS A 59 2.86 -16.17 12.45
CA LYS A 59 3.30 -16.60 13.78
C LYS A 59 2.57 -15.87 14.92
N ASN A 60 2.08 -14.66 14.65
CA ASN A 60 1.51 -13.76 15.66
C ASN A 60 0.15 -13.17 15.23
N ALA A 61 -0.44 -13.65 14.13
CA ALA A 61 -1.67 -13.11 13.57
C ALA A 61 -2.36 -14.14 12.67
N THR A 62 -3.65 -13.94 12.41
CA THR A 62 -4.37 -14.63 11.32
C THR A 62 -4.39 -13.73 10.10
N VAL A 63 -3.72 -14.12 9.01
CA VAL A 63 -3.65 -13.31 7.79
C VAL A 63 -4.60 -13.84 6.72
N MET A 64 -5.61 -13.03 6.37
CA MET A 64 -6.54 -13.27 5.28
C MET A 64 -6.10 -12.41 4.09
N ALA A 65 -5.85 -13.01 2.92
CA ALA A 65 -5.40 -12.28 1.73
C ALA A 65 -6.48 -12.33 0.65
N LEU A 66 -6.87 -11.17 0.14
CA LEU A 66 -7.98 -11.04 -0.81
C LEU A 66 -7.59 -10.13 -1.99
N SER A 67 -7.82 -10.64 -3.20
CA SER A 67 -7.58 -9.90 -4.42
C SER A 67 -8.72 -8.89 -4.65
N ALA A 68 -8.39 -7.61 -4.79
CA ALA A 68 -9.38 -6.53 -4.90
C ALA A 68 -9.17 -5.63 -6.14
N PRO A 69 -9.11 -6.18 -7.37
CA PRO A 69 -8.81 -5.41 -8.57
C PRO A 69 -9.86 -4.34 -8.89
N GLY A 70 -11.11 -4.52 -8.44
CA GLY A 70 -12.18 -3.55 -8.65
C GLY A 70 -11.92 -2.21 -7.98
N ILE A 71 -11.13 -2.18 -6.90
CA ILE A 71 -10.72 -0.92 -6.26
C ILE A 71 -9.89 -0.07 -7.24
N VAL A 72 -8.94 -0.68 -7.96
CA VAL A 72 -8.11 0.03 -8.95
C VAL A 72 -9.01 0.67 -10.01
N ARG A 73 -9.88 -0.14 -10.63
CA ARG A 73 -10.79 0.32 -11.69
C ARG A 73 -11.66 1.49 -11.24
N LEU A 74 -12.25 1.39 -10.04
CA LEU A 74 -13.14 2.43 -9.51
C LEU A 74 -12.37 3.71 -9.13
N VAL A 75 -11.15 3.59 -8.59
CA VAL A 75 -10.30 4.75 -8.30
C VAL A 75 -9.93 5.49 -9.59
N GLU A 76 -9.50 4.77 -10.62
CA GLU A 76 -9.16 5.35 -11.92
C GLU A 76 -10.37 6.00 -12.62
N ALA A 77 -11.58 5.46 -12.40
CA ALA A 77 -12.83 6.03 -12.88
C ALA A 77 -13.33 7.24 -12.06
N GLY A 78 -12.63 7.64 -11.00
CA GLY A 78 -13.07 8.74 -10.11
C GLY A 78 -14.18 8.35 -9.12
N LEU A 79 -14.50 7.06 -9.02
CA LEU A 79 -15.56 6.48 -8.19
C LEU A 79 -15.03 5.95 -6.84
N ALA A 80 -13.90 6.48 -6.36
CA ALA A 80 -13.29 6.03 -5.10
C ALA A 80 -14.19 6.26 -3.86
N ASP A 81 -14.98 7.34 -3.89
CA ASP A 81 -15.94 7.69 -2.86
C ASP A 81 -17.35 7.70 -3.45
N SER A 82 -17.89 6.51 -3.69
CA SER A 82 -19.16 6.33 -4.41
C SER A 82 -19.96 5.14 -3.85
N PRO A 83 -21.28 5.10 -4.03
CA PRO A 83 -22.10 3.92 -3.73
C PRO A 83 -21.62 2.65 -4.46
N GLU A 84 -21.03 2.80 -5.66
CA GLU A 84 -20.47 1.69 -6.44
C GLU A 84 -19.26 1.07 -5.76
N MET A 85 -18.38 1.88 -5.14
CA MET A 85 -17.29 1.37 -4.32
C MET A 85 -17.80 0.65 -3.08
N ASP A 86 -18.81 1.21 -2.40
CA ASP A 86 -19.41 0.59 -1.22
C ASP A 86 -20.04 -0.76 -1.57
N ALA A 87 -20.80 -0.84 -2.67
CA ALA A 87 -21.43 -2.07 -3.14
C ALA A 87 -20.38 -3.12 -3.53
N TYR A 88 -19.33 -2.72 -4.25
CA TYR A 88 -18.22 -3.60 -4.60
C TYR A 88 -17.54 -4.17 -3.35
N LEU A 89 -17.22 -3.33 -2.38
CA LEU A 89 -16.58 -3.75 -1.13
C LEU A 89 -17.47 -4.68 -0.30
N ARG A 90 -18.78 -4.39 -0.19
CA ARG A 90 -19.73 -5.28 0.51
C ARG A 90 -19.75 -6.68 -0.10
N THR A 91 -19.86 -6.78 -1.43
CA THR A 91 -19.83 -8.07 -2.13
C THR A 91 -18.48 -8.78 -1.98
N LEU A 92 -17.38 -8.03 -2.11
CA LEU A 92 -16.03 -8.56 -1.99
C LEU A 92 -15.75 -9.13 -0.59
N LEU A 93 -16.24 -8.45 0.45
CA LEU A 93 -15.96 -8.76 1.86
C LEU A 93 -16.99 -9.69 2.48
N ALA A 94 -18.16 -9.90 1.86
CA ALA A 94 -19.20 -10.80 2.34
C ALA A 94 -18.73 -12.24 2.66
N PRO A 95 -17.81 -12.85 1.87
CA PRO A 95 -17.33 -14.20 2.16
C PRO A 95 -16.30 -14.28 3.31
N LEU A 96 -15.93 -13.16 3.95
CA LEU A 96 -14.95 -13.20 5.02
C LEU A 96 -15.50 -13.98 6.23
N PRO A 97 -14.73 -14.91 6.80
CA PRO A 97 -15.20 -15.76 7.89
C PRO A 97 -15.45 -14.98 9.18
N ALA A 98 -14.78 -13.83 9.34
CA ALA A 98 -14.95 -12.93 10.47
C ALA A 98 -14.44 -11.52 10.13
N ALA A 99 -14.96 -10.49 10.81
CA ALA A 99 -14.59 -9.09 10.58
C ALA A 99 -13.13 -8.80 10.96
N PRO A 100 -12.26 -8.22 10.11
CA PRO A 100 -10.85 -8.04 10.43
C PRO A 100 -10.60 -7.04 11.57
N ASP A 101 -9.53 -7.27 12.34
CA ASP A 101 -9.02 -6.34 13.36
C ASP A 101 -8.15 -5.24 12.74
N ALA A 102 -7.61 -5.48 11.54
CA ALA A 102 -6.84 -4.51 10.75
C ALA A 102 -6.95 -4.83 9.25
N VAL A 103 -6.85 -3.79 8.42
CA VAL A 103 -6.78 -3.93 6.95
C VAL A 103 -5.47 -3.36 6.43
N VAL A 104 -4.76 -4.15 5.63
CA VAL A 104 -3.56 -3.75 4.88
C VAL A 104 -3.95 -3.46 3.44
N LEU A 105 -3.61 -2.26 2.99
CA LEU A 105 -3.81 -1.74 1.63
C LEU A 105 -2.53 -2.01 0.82
N GLY A 106 -2.49 -3.15 0.15
CA GLY A 106 -1.30 -3.68 -0.55
C GLY A 106 -1.09 -3.13 -1.96
N CYS A 107 -1.87 -2.16 -2.42
CA CYS A 107 -1.73 -1.51 -3.71
C CYS A 107 -1.79 0.01 -3.52
N THR A 108 -1.01 0.76 -4.32
CA THR A 108 -0.93 2.23 -4.26
C THR A 108 -2.26 2.95 -4.52
N HIS A 109 -3.23 2.29 -5.17
CA HIS A 109 -4.58 2.83 -5.38
C HIS A 109 -5.48 2.71 -4.15
N PHE A 110 -5.21 1.75 -3.27
CA PHE A 110 -6.17 1.37 -2.23
C PHE A 110 -6.33 2.41 -1.10
N PRO A 111 -5.34 3.27 -0.78
CA PRO A 111 -5.54 4.41 0.12
C PRO A 111 -6.72 5.31 -0.28
N PHE A 112 -7.04 5.44 -1.58
CA PHE A 112 -8.18 6.25 -2.03
C PHE A 112 -9.55 5.65 -1.65
N ALA A 113 -9.61 4.36 -1.31
CA ALA A 113 -10.83 3.68 -0.85
C ALA A 113 -11.02 3.71 0.67
N ARG A 114 -10.18 4.45 1.43
CA ARG A 114 -10.24 4.51 2.91
C ARG A 114 -11.63 4.93 3.43
N ALA A 115 -12.29 5.89 2.78
CA ALA A 115 -13.62 6.34 3.17
C ALA A 115 -14.68 5.23 3.01
N ALA A 116 -14.71 4.59 1.84
CA ALA A 116 -15.61 3.47 1.56
C ALA A 116 -15.35 2.27 2.48
N LEU A 117 -14.07 1.91 2.72
CA LEU A 117 -13.70 0.86 3.66
C LEU A 117 -14.20 1.16 5.08
N ARG A 118 -14.12 2.41 5.55
CA ARG A 118 -14.68 2.79 6.85
C ARG A 118 -16.20 2.69 6.91
N ARG A 119 -16.91 3.01 5.83
CA ARG A 119 -18.38 2.83 5.77
C ARG A 119 -18.78 1.35 5.79
N VAL A 120 -17.98 0.48 5.18
CA VAL A 120 -18.29 -0.95 5.07
C VAL A 120 -17.83 -1.75 6.29
N LEU A 121 -16.66 -1.45 6.84
CA LEU A 121 -16.03 -2.20 7.93
C LEU A 121 -16.07 -1.47 9.29
N GLY A 122 -16.51 -0.21 9.33
CA GLY A 122 -16.42 0.62 10.53
C GLY A 122 -15.01 1.15 10.78
N ASN A 123 -14.69 1.47 12.04
CA ASN A 123 -13.44 2.13 12.43
C ASN A 123 -12.24 1.17 12.53
N VAL A 124 -12.09 0.25 11.57
CA VAL A 124 -10.96 -0.69 11.53
C VAL A 124 -9.67 0.05 11.12
N PRO A 125 -8.55 -0.15 11.84
CA PRO A 125 -7.24 0.39 11.46
C PRO A 125 -6.83 0.01 10.04
N LEU A 126 -6.47 1.03 9.23
CA LEU A 126 -6.06 0.89 7.83
C LEU A 126 -4.58 1.22 7.65
N PHE A 127 -3.81 0.26 7.14
CA PHE A 127 -2.36 0.36 6.97
C PHE A 127 -1.97 0.36 5.49
N ASP A 128 -1.10 1.29 5.10
CA ASP A 128 -0.45 1.29 3.79
C ASP A 128 1.07 1.51 3.94
N GLY A 129 1.80 1.32 2.84
CA GLY A 129 3.25 1.42 2.82
C GLY A 129 3.81 2.84 2.73
N ALA A 130 3.02 3.85 2.36
CA ALA A 130 3.54 5.14 1.90
C ALA A 130 4.33 5.87 3.00
N ALA A 131 3.72 6.02 4.19
CA ALA A 131 4.38 6.70 5.30
C ALA A 131 5.60 5.92 5.83
N GLY A 132 5.54 4.59 5.80
CA GLY A 132 6.67 3.72 6.17
C GLY A 132 7.85 3.88 5.21
N THR A 133 7.58 3.87 3.91
CA THR A 133 8.58 4.10 2.87
C THR A 133 9.22 5.48 2.97
N ALA A 134 8.44 6.54 3.21
CA ALA A 134 8.97 7.88 3.40
C ALA A 134 9.90 7.98 4.63
N ARG A 135 9.52 7.36 5.76
CA ARG A 135 10.36 7.31 6.96
C ARG A 135 11.67 6.55 6.72
N GLU A 136 11.61 5.43 6.00
CA GLU A 136 12.80 4.66 5.63
C GLU A 136 13.74 5.46 4.72
N LEU A 137 13.19 6.22 3.77
CA LEU A 137 13.97 7.12 2.91
C LEU A 137 14.70 8.17 3.74
N ARG A 138 13.97 8.88 4.61
CA ARG A 138 14.57 9.86 5.52
C ARG A 138 15.66 9.23 6.37
N ARG A 139 15.42 8.04 6.93
CA ARG A 139 16.40 7.32 7.77
C ARG A 139 17.69 7.00 7.01
N ARG A 140 17.61 6.60 5.74
CA ARG A 140 18.80 6.32 4.91
C ARG A 140 19.55 7.58 4.55
N LEU A 141 18.86 8.60 4.04
CA LEU A 141 19.48 9.88 3.70
C LEU A 141 20.16 10.53 4.91
N SER A 142 19.57 10.40 6.10
CA SER A 142 20.19 10.90 7.35
C SER A 142 21.51 10.19 7.66
N LYS A 143 21.59 8.87 7.46
CA LYS A 143 22.81 8.09 7.71
C LYS A 143 23.92 8.42 6.73
N GLU A 144 23.57 8.83 5.52
CA GLU A 144 24.50 9.21 4.46
C GLU A 144 24.85 10.71 4.48
N SER A 145 24.29 11.48 5.43
CA SER A 145 24.39 12.95 5.46
C SER A 145 23.90 13.63 4.16
N SER A 146 22.95 12.99 3.47
CA SER A 146 22.41 13.41 2.17
C SER A 146 21.03 14.08 2.29
N LEU A 147 20.63 14.52 3.48
CA LEU A 147 19.42 15.30 3.66
C LEU A 147 19.59 16.70 3.04
N ALA A 148 18.53 17.22 2.42
CA ALA A 148 18.50 18.62 2.02
C ALA A 148 18.67 19.53 3.26
N PRO A 149 19.34 20.69 3.11
CA PRO A 149 19.46 21.66 4.19
C PRO A 149 18.10 22.07 4.75
N GLN A 150 18.04 22.35 6.05
CA GLN A 150 16.83 22.82 6.69
C GLN A 150 16.36 24.14 6.05
N GLY A 151 15.06 24.26 5.79
CA GLY A 151 14.47 25.44 5.12
C GLY A 151 14.52 25.40 3.59
N THR A 152 15.14 24.37 2.99
CA THR A 152 15.09 24.18 1.53
C THR A 152 13.65 23.90 1.09
N VAL A 153 13.12 24.73 0.21
CA VAL A 153 11.83 24.48 -0.46
C VAL A 153 12.08 23.55 -1.66
N GLY A 154 11.46 22.38 -1.63
CA GLY A 154 11.50 21.43 -2.74
C GLY A 154 10.48 21.75 -3.84
N GLY A 155 10.55 21.01 -4.93
CA GLY A 155 9.54 21.02 -5.99
C GLY A 155 9.01 19.61 -6.27
N VAL A 156 7.81 19.52 -6.84
CA VAL A 156 7.20 18.26 -7.28
C VAL A 156 6.96 18.34 -8.78
N THR A 157 7.61 17.46 -9.53
CA THR A 157 7.39 17.30 -10.97
C THR A 157 6.76 15.94 -11.22
N LEU A 158 5.56 15.92 -11.82
CA LEU A 158 4.88 14.69 -12.21
C LEU A 158 5.11 14.44 -13.70
N THR A 159 5.64 13.27 -14.03
CA THR A 159 5.88 12.83 -15.41
C THR A 159 5.15 11.52 -15.67
N ALA A 160 4.69 11.32 -16.92
CA ALA A 160 3.97 10.12 -17.32
C ALA A 160 4.42 9.68 -18.71
N SER A 161 4.73 8.39 -18.86
CA SER A 161 5.06 7.81 -20.17
C SER A 161 3.87 7.81 -21.13
N ALA A 162 2.64 7.86 -20.60
CA ALA A 162 1.42 8.04 -21.35
C ALA A 162 0.79 9.39 -20.96
N PRO A 163 0.93 10.46 -21.77
CA PRO A 163 0.44 11.80 -21.41
C PRO A 163 -1.05 11.85 -21.00
N ARG A 164 -1.87 10.96 -21.57
CA ARG A 164 -3.30 10.81 -21.24
C ARG A 164 -3.59 10.46 -19.78
N SER A 165 -2.63 9.89 -19.03
CA SER A 165 -2.83 9.53 -17.62
C SER A 165 -2.49 10.66 -16.65
N LEU A 166 -1.84 11.73 -17.12
CA LEU A 166 -1.41 12.84 -16.26
C LEU A 166 -2.58 13.55 -15.55
N PRO A 167 -3.74 13.80 -16.19
CA PRO A 167 -4.89 14.40 -15.49
C PRO A 167 -5.41 13.54 -14.32
N LEU A 168 -5.35 12.21 -14.45
CA LEU A 168 -5.70 11.30 -13.37
C LEU A 168 -4.69 11.41 -12.22
N PHE A 169 -3.39 11.42 -12.53
CA PHE A 169 -2.35 11.53 -11.50
C PHE A 169 -2.40 12.85 -10.74
N LEU A 170 -2.65 13.98 -11.43
CA LEU A 170 -2.84 15.28 -10.79
C LEU A 170 -4.03 15.26 -9.83
N ARG A 171 -5.18 14.74 -10.30
CA ARG A 171 -6.38 14.61 -9.46
C ARG A 171 -6.15 13.75 -8.21
N LEU A 172 -5.37 12.66 -8.35
CA LEU A 172 -5.04 11.78 -7.22
C LEU A 172 -4.01 12.40 -6.28
N TYR A 173 -3.12 13.25 -6.79
CA TYR A 173 -2.11 13.96 -6.00
C TYR A 173 -2.73 15.09 -5.16
N GLU A 174 -3.76 15.76 -5.68
CA GLU A 174 -4.47 16.84 -4.99
C GLU A 174 -5.45 16.37 -3.90
N LYS A 175 -5.72 15.05 -3.81
CA LYS A 175 -6.60 14.44 -2.80
C LYS A 175 -5.84 13.98 -1.56
#